data_AF-A0A1H9MPT2-F1
#
_entry.id   AF-A0A1H9MPT2-F1
#
_cell.length_a   1.000
_cell.length_b   1.000
_cell.length_c   1.000
_cell.angle_alpha   90.00
_cell.angle_beta   90.00
_cell.angle_gamma   90.00
#
_symmetry.space_group_name_H-M   'P 1'
#
loop_
_entity.id
_entity.type
_entity.pdbx_description
1 polymer ?
#
loop_
_entity_poly.entity_id
_entity_poly.type
_entity_poly.pdbx_seq_one_letter_code
_entity_poly.pdbx_strand_id
1 'polypeptide(L)'
;MAMDDLLDEGRTAFHTQLFGYNRSQVDEEYARLERQLELACADRDAALETADELTRHLEEARSELTEYRTLHAGHSKDNAVSGCIRYLLHVARRKADEIESEARARAEDAVHRAEEAAGRHARLLDEAEQESQRRLAEASQRAREIVGEALERSRSLLSDLGERQRLLDQWYAEIGAAPEMPSPRGPEPGEIGVLRGAEVWKSPESAVAAAPVALEAVPEDAPATAEAELIEMPRRPEPDVEPGSEAEPDEEPASTSQMPSVSA
;
A
#
# COMPACT_ATOMS: atom_id res chain seq x y z
N MET A 1 -18.40 3.22 -32.91
CA MET A 1 -18.27 2.15 -33.92
C MET A 1 -19.69 1.67 -34.22
N ALA A 2 -20.15 1.71 -35.46
CA ALA A 2 -21.54 1.37 -35.78
C ALA A 2 -21.70 -0.17 -35.76
N MET A 3 -22.84 -0.67 -35.26
CA MET A 3 -23.15 -2.12 -35.28
C MET A 3 -23.08 -2.72 -36.68
N ASP A 4 -23.34 -1.92 -37.72
CA ASP A 4 -23.27 -2.35 -39.12
C ASP A 4 -21.83 -2.67 -39.58
N ASP A 5 -20.81 -1.96 -39.07
CA ASP A 5 -19.41 -2.27 -39.38
C ASP A 5 -18.97 -3.61 -38.75
N LEU A 6 -19.57 -4.00 -37.63
CA LEU A 6 -19.28 -5.27 -36.94
C LEU A 6 -19.83 -6.48 -37.71
N LEU A 7 -20.92 -6.29 -38.47
CA LEU A 7 -21.60 -7.36 -39.21
C LEU A 7 -21.02 -7.59 -40.60
N ASP A 8 -20.50 -6.55 -41.25
CA ASP A 8 -19.91 -6.64 -42.60
C ASP A 8 -18.47 -7.21 -42.62
N GLU A 9 -17.76 -7.20 -41.49
CA GLU A 9 -16.46 -7.88 -41.35
C GLU A 9 -16.58 -9.43 -41.34
N GLY A 10 -17.79 -9.99 -41.25
CA GLY A 10 -18.04 -11.41 -40.97
C GLY A 10 -18.13 -12.36 -42.18
N ARG A 11 -18.00 -11.89 -43.42
CA ARG A 11 -18.00 -12.79 -44.60
C ARG A 11 -16.59 -13.28 -44.97
N THR A 12 -15.87 -13.82 -44.00
CA THR A 12 -14.62 -14.54 -44.25
C THR A 12 -14.92 -16.00 -44.56
N ALA A 13 -14.72 -16.43 -45.80
CA ALA A 13 -14.87 -17.84 -46.17
C ALA A 13 -13.75 -18.67 -45.51
N PHE A 14 -14.12 -19.69 -44.72
CA PHE A 14 -13.17 -20.61 -44.11
C PHE A 14 -12.43 -21.42 -45.18
N HIS A 15 -11.11 -21.56 -45.03
CA HIS A 15 -10.33 -22.40 -45.94
C HIS A 15 -10.60 -23.88 -45.67
N THR A 16 -10.88 -24.61 -46.75
CA THR A 16 -11.11 -26.07 -46.70
C THR A 16 -9.82 -26.82 -47.05
N GLN A 17 -9.40 -27.73 -46.18
CA GLN A 17 -8.38 -28.74 -46.46
C GLN A 17 -9.07 -30.07 -46.80
N LEU A 18 -8.29 -31.07 -47.24
CA LEU A 18 -8.77 -32.29 -47.93
C LEU A 18 -9.90 -33.08 -47.22
N PHE A 19 -10.18 -32.80 -45.94
CA PHE A 19 -11.26 -33.42 -45.16
C PHE A 19 -12.05 -32.45 -44.25
N GLY A 20 -12.05 -31.14 -44.51
CA GLY A 20 -12.87 -30.19 -43.73
C GLY A 20 -12.30 -28.78 -43.62
N TYR A 21 -12.89 -27.97 -42.75
CA TYR A 21 -12.38 -26.63 -42.44
C TYR A 21 -11.07 -26.69 -41.68
N ASN A 22 -10.19 -25.71 -41.91
CA ASN A 22 -8.95 -25.59 -41.14
C ASN A 22 -9.28 -25.29 -39.66
N ARG A 23 -8.94 -26.23 -38.77
CA ARG A 23 -9.27 -26.16 -37.35
C ARG A 23 -8.67 -24.93 -36.66
N SER A 24 -7.43 -24.55 -36.97
CA SER A 24 -6.81 -23.38 -36.34
C SER A 24 -7.55 -22.09 -36.69
N GLN A 25 -8.01 -21.96 -37.94
CA GLN A 25 -8.79 -20.81 -38.40
C GLN A 25 -10.16 -20.76 -37.71
N VAL A 26 -10.80 -21.91 -37.51
CA VAL A 26 -12.08 -21.99 -36.80
C VAL A 26 -11.90 -21.63 -35.31
N ASP A 27 -10.85 -22.13 -34.67
CA ASP A 27 -10.57 -21.84 -33.26
C ASP A 27 -10.26 -20.34 -33.05
N GLU A 28 -9.52 -19.71 -33.98
CA GLU A 28 -9.22 -18.28 -33.96
C GLU A 28 -10.48 -17.42 -34.13
N GLU A 29 -11.35 -17.73 -35.11
CA GLU A 29 -12.61 -17.01 -35.31
C GLU A 29 -13.58 -17.25 -34.15
N TYR A 30 -13.62 -18.45 -33.58
CA TYR A 30 -14.41 -18.73 -32.39
C TYR A 30 -13.96 -17.87 -31.20
N ALA A 31 -12.65 -17.81 -30.93
CA ALA A 31 -12.09 -16.96 -29.88
C ALA A 31 -12.29 -15.46 -30.14
N ARG A 32 -12.40 -15.05 -31.42
CA ARG A 32 -12.79 -13.68 -31.79
C ARG A 32 -14.26 -13.41 -31.48
N LEU A 33 -15.15 -14.29 -31.91
CA LEU A 33 -16.59 -14.18 -31.68
C LEU A 33 -16.94 -14.23 -30.19
N GLU A 34 -16.26 -15.08 -29.41
CA GLU A 34 -16.43 -15.16 -27.96
C GLU A 34 -16.11 -13.82 -27.30
N ARG A 35 -14.97 -13.21 -27.63
CA ARG A 35 -14.61 -11.86 -27.14
C ARG A 35 -15.60 -10.77 -27.58
N GLN A 36 -16.11 -10.84 -28.81
CA GLN A 36 -17.13 -9.90 -29.28
C GLN A 36 -18.46 -10.07 -28.54
N LEU A 37 -18.84 -11.31 -28.22
CA LEU A 37 -20.03 -11.61 -27.44
C LEU A 37 -19.88 -11.12 -26.00
N GLU A 38 -18.73 -11.37 -25.36
CA GLU A 38 -18.41 -10.85 -24.03
C GLU A 38 -18.52 -9.32 -24.00
N LEU A 39 -17.93 -8.64 -24.98
CA LEU A 39 -18.03 -7.19 -25.10
C LEU A 39 -19.49 -6.72 -25.29
N ALA A 40 -20.23 -7.34 -26.19
CA ALA A 40 -21.64 -7.00 -26.43
C ALA A 40 -22.52 -7.26 -25.20
N CYS A 41 -22.21 -8.29 -24.40
CA CYS A 41 -22.87 -8.53 -23.12
C CYS A 41 -22.53 -7.45 -22.11
N ALA A 42 -21.26 -7.06 -21.97
CA ALA A 42 -20.86 -5.96 -21.09
C ALA A 42 -21.55 -4.64 -21.47
N ASP A 43 -21.59 -4.31 -22.76
CA ASP A 43 -22.26 -3.11 -23.26
C ASP A 43 -23.77 -3.15 -23.00
N ARG A 44 -24.41 -4.31 -23.23
CA ARG A 44 -25.84 -4.50 -22.92
C ARG A 44 -26.10 -4.32 -21.43
N ASP A 45 -25.27 -4.90 -20.58
CA ASP A 45 -25.47 -4.87 -19.13
C ASP A 45 -25.28 -3.44 -18.60
N ALA A 46 -24.31 -2.68 -19.12
CA ALA A 46 -24.16 -1.24 -18.86
C ALA A 46 -25.37 -0.42 -19.36
N ALA A 47 -25.91 -0.75 -20.54
CA ALA A 47 -27.12 -0.12 -21.07
C ALA A 47 -28.37 -0.43 -20.21
N LEU A 48 -28.46 -1.62 -19.63
CA LEU A 48 -29.52 -1.98 -18.70
C LEU A 48 -29.40 -1.21 -17.38
N GLU A 49 -28.19 -1.10 -16.82
CA GLU A 49 -27.93 -0.31 -15.60
C GLU A 49 -28.34 1.16 -15.77
N THR A 50 -27.96 1.77 -16.89
CA THR A 50 -28.37 3.16 -17.21
C THR A 50 -29.88 3.31 -17.42
N ALA A 51 -30.54 2.31 -18.04
CA ALA A 51 -31.99 2.32 -18.21
C ALA A 51 -32.72 2.21 -16.85
N ASP A 52 -32.21 1.40 -15.93
CA ASP A 52 -32.74 1.25 -14.58
C ASP A 52 -32.57 2.54 -13.77
N GLU A 53 -31.42 3.20 -13.86
CA GLU A 53 -31.17 4.52 -13.25
C GLU A 53 -32.14 5.59 -13.76
N LEU A 54 -32.33 5.69 -15.08
CA LEU A 54 -33.28 6.62 -15.68
C LEU A 54 -34.72 6.32 -15.28
N THR A 55 -35.09 5.04 -15.15
CA THR A 55 -36.41 4.62 -14.68
C THR A 55 -36.65 5.10 -13.26
N ARG A 56 -35.65 4.94 -12.37
CA ARG A 56 -35.70 5.43 -11.00
C ARG A 56 -35.89 6.95 -10.93
N HIS A 57 -35.15 7.71 -11.75
CA HIS A 57 -35.31 9.17 -11.82
C HIS A 57 -36.69 9.61 -12.35
N LEU A 58 -37.25 8.88 -13.32
CA LEU A 58 -38.61 9.16 -13.80
C LEU A 58 -39.68 8.87 -12.74
N GLU A 59 -39.53 7.80 -11.98
CA GLU A 59 -40.41 7.48 -10.86
C GLU A 59 -40.33 8.54 -9.76
N GLU A 60 -39.13 8.99 -9.42
CA GLU A 60 -38.89 10.07 -8.49
C GLU A 60 -39.56 11.37 -8.94
N ALA A 61 -39.31 11.84 -10.16
CA ALA A 61 -39.93 13.05 -10.71
C ALA A 61 -41.46 12.96 -10.79
N ARG A 62 -42.01 11.76 -11.08
CA ARG A 62 -43.46 11.52 -11.04
C ARG A 62 -44.00 11.62 -9.62
N SER A 63 -43.31 11.04 -8.64
CA SER A 63 -43.69 11.12 -7.23
C SER A 63 -43.72 12.58 -6.75
N GLU A 64 -42.69 13.38 -7.09
CA GLU A 64 -42.63 14.80 -6.77
C GLU A 64 -43.82 15.56 -7.38
N LEU A 65 -44.13 15.35 -8.67
CA LEU A 65 -45.29 15.98 -9.32
C LEU A 65 -46.61 15.60 -8.65
N THR A 66 -46.76 14.37 -8.18
CA THR A 66 -47.95 13.96 -7.43
C THR A 66 -48.03 14.63 -6.06
N GLU A 67 -46.90 14.77 -5.35
CA GLU A 67 -46.80 15.51 -4.09
C GLU A 67 -47.14 16.99 -4.27
N TYR A 68 -46.57 17.65 -5.28
CA TYR A 68 -46.91 19.03 -5.65
C TYR A 68 -48.42 19.18 -5.91
N ARG A 69 -49.01 18.29 -6.73
CA ARG A 69 -50.43 18.36 -7.06
C ARG A 69 -51.32 18.16 -5.85
N THR A 70 -50.99 17.22 -4.96
CA THR A 70 -51.79 16.97 -3.75
C THR A 70 -51.71 18.13 -2.76
N LEU A 71 -50.54 18.75 -2.59
CA LEU A 71 -50.36 19.91 -1.71
C LEU A 71 -51.04 21.17 -2.26
N HIS A 72 -51.10 21.33 -3.59
CA HIS A 72 -51.76 22.47 -4.25
C HIS A 72 -53.25 22.25 -4.56
N ALA A 73 -53.75 21.02 -4.49
CA ALA A 73 -55.17 20.70 -4.64
C ALA A 73 -55.98 21.30 -3.47
N GLY A 74 -56.51 22.50 -3.66
CA GLY A 74 -57.36 23.20 -2.69
C GLY A 74 -56.99 24.66 -2.42
N HIS A 75 -55.97 25.21 -3.08
CA HIS A 75 -55.50 26.56 -2.82
C HIS A 75 -56.08 27.55 -3.85
N SER A 76 -56.94 28.46 -3.38
CA SER A 76 -57.34 29.69 -4.11
C SER A 76 -56.09 30.55 -4.39
N LYS A 77 -56.13 31.42 -5.42
CA LYS A 77 -55.04 32.36 -5.77
C LYS A 77 -54.52 33.15 -4.55
N ASP A 78 -55.35 33.39 -3.55
CA ASP A 78 -54.98 34.14 -2.33
C ASP A 78 -54.18 33.31 -1.29
N ASN A 79 -54.11 31.98 -1.45
CA ASN A 79 -53.39 31.06 -0.56
C ASN A 79 -52.23 30.32 -1.28
N ALA A 80 -51.89 30.69 -2.52
CA ALA A 80 -50.83 30.03 -3.28
C ALA A 80 -49.44 30.16 -2.61
N VAL A 81 -49.17 31.31 -1.99
CA VAL A 81 -47.89 31.59 -1.31
C VAL A 81 -47.73 30.72 -0.05
N SER A 82 -48.78 30.55 0.75
CA SER A 82 -48.73 29.73 1.96
C SER A 82 -48.59 28.23 1.64
N GLY A 83 -49.17 27.77 0.52
CA GLY A 83 -48.95 26.43 -0.02
C GLY A 83 -47.51 26.20 -0.48
N CYS A 84 -46.94 27.15 -1.24
CA CYS A 84 -45.55 27.12 -1.70
C CYS A 84 -44.55 27.05 -0.52
N ILE A 85 -44.74 27.87 0.52
CA ILE A 85 -43.89 27.85 1.72
C ILE A 85 -43.98 26.49 2.42
N ARG A 86 -45.18 25.92 2.56
CA ARG A 86 -45.35 24.60 3.19
C ARG A 86 -44.68 23.49 2.36
N TYR A 87 -44.77 23.56 1.04
CA TYR A 87 -44.07 22.64 0.13
C TYR A 87 -42.54 22.74 0.31
N LEU A 88 -41.99 23.96 0.27
CA LEU A 88 -40.54 24.17 0.45
C LEU A 88 -40.05 23.65 1.81
N LEU A 89 -40.82 23.85 2.89
CA LEU A 89 -40.48 23.30 4.21
C LEU A 89 -40.54 21.76 4.22
N HIS A 90 -41.50 21.15 3.52
CA HIS A 90 -41.59 19.70 3.40
C HIS A 90 -40.38 19.12 2.64
N VAL A 91 -40.04 19.70 1.49
CA VAL A 91 -38.86 19.31 0.70
C VAL A 91 -37.58 19.50 1.49
N ALA A 92 -37.41 20.66 2.14
CA ALA A 92 -36.22 20.94 2.94
C ALA A 92 -36.04 19.91 4.06
N ARG A 93 -37.13 19.51 4.72
CA ARG A 93 -37.09 18.45 5.74
C ARG A 93 -36.72 17.10 5.16
N ARG A 94 -37.34 16.70 4.05
CA ARG A 94 -37.03 15.44 3.37
C ARG A 94 -35.56 15.39 2.94
N LYS A 95 -35.04 16.47 2.36
CA LYS A 95 -33.61 16.58 1.97
C LYS A 95 -32.68 16.57 3.18
N ALA A 96 -33.08 17.20 4.29
CA ALA A 96 -32.30 17.12 5.52
C ALA A 96 -32.23 15.68 6.06
N ASP A 97 -33.37 14.97 6.09
CA ASP A 97 -33.43 13.57 6.53
C ASP A 97 -32.59 12.65 5.61
N GLU A 98 -32.61 12.90 4.30
CA GLU A 98 -31.78 12.19 3.31
C GLU A 98 -30.28 12.42 3.56
N ILE A 99 -29.85 13.69 3.68
CA ILE A 99 -28.46 14.05 3.99
C ILE A 99 -28.01 13.43 5.32
N GLU A 100 -28.86 13.45 6.35
CA GLU A 100 -28.56 12.81 7.62
C GLU A 100 -28.39 11.29 7.48
N SER A 101 -29.26 10.63 6.71
CA SER A 101 -29.18 9.19 6.48
C SER A 101 -27.92 8.80 5.70
N GLU A 102 -27.56 9.57 4.68
CA GLU A 102 -26.36 9.36 3.88
C GLU A 102 -25.09 9.63 4.70
N ALA A 103 -25.08 10.68 5.51
CA ALA A 103 -23.97 10.98 6.41
C ALA A 103 -23.78 9.89 7.47
N ARG A 104 -24.88 9.32 8.00
CA ARG A 104 -24.81 8.17 8.92
C ARG A 104 -24.25 6.92 8.23
N ALA A 105 -24.75 6.58 7.04
CA ALA A 105 -24.23 5.45 6.26
C ALA A 105 -22.72 5.62 5.98
N ARG A 106 -22.29 6.81 5.52
CA ARG A 106 -20.87 7.10 5.29
C ARG A 106 -20.02 7.02 6.56
N ALA A 107 -20.56 7.43 7.71
CA ALA A 107 -19.87 7.32 8.98
C ALA A 107 -19.73 5.86 9.43
N GLU A 108 -20.78 5.05 9.27
CA GLU A 108 -20.77 3.60 9.55
C GLU A 108 -19.74 2.88 8.66
N ASP A 109 -19.74 3.16 7.36
CA ASP A 109 -18.76 2.60 6.41
C ASP A 109 -17.33 3.02 6.75
N ALA A 110 -17.12 4.26 7.23
CA ALA A 110 -15.81 4.73 7.65
C ALA A 110 -15.34 4.01 8.93
N VAL A 111 -16.24 3.80 9.90
CA VAL A 111 -15.94 3.03 11.12
C VAL A 111 -15.61 1.59 10.77
N HIS A 112 -16.42 0.94 9.92
CA HIS A 112 -16.17 -0.44 9.50
C HIS A 112 -14.80 -0.59 8.84
N ARG A 113 -14.45 0.29 7.90
CA ARG A 113 -13.13 0.30 7.26
C ARG A 113 -11.99 0.53 8.25
N ALA A 114 -12.20 1.40 9.25
CA ALA A 114 -11.21 1.65 10.29
C ALA A 114 -11.01 0.41 11.19
N GLU A 115 -12.09 -0.29 11.55
CA GLU A 115 -12.04 -1.54 12.33
C GLU A 115 -11.35 -2.66 11.56
N GLU A 116 -11.63 -2.82 10.28
CA GLU A 116 -10.94 -3.79 9.40
C GLU A 116 -9.45 -3.46 9.27
N ALA A 117 -9.10 -2.19 9.08
CA ALA A 117 -7.72 -1.75 9.04
C ALA A 117 -7.01 -2.03 10.36
N ALA A 118 -7.63 -1.69 11.50
CA ALA A 118 -7.09 -1.97 12.82
C ALA A 118 -6.91 -3.48 13.06
N GLY A 119 -7.87 -4.31 12.64
CA GLY A 119 -7.78 -5.76 12.72
C GLY A 119 -6.64 -6.34 11.88
N ARG A 120 -6.40 -5.79 10.67
CA ARG A 120 -5.22 -6.16 9.86
C ARG A 120 -3.92 -5.75 10.52
N HIS A 121 -3.83 -4.53 11.05
CA HIS A 121 -2.65 -4.05 11.75
C HIS A 121 -2.33 -4.87 13.00
N ALA A 122 -3.34 -5.25 13.78
CA ALA A 122 -3.15 -6.11 14.95
C ALA A 122 -2.52 -7.47 14.56
N ARG A 123 -3.02 -8.10 13.49
CA ARG A 123 -2.46 -9.37 12.99
C ARG A 123 -1.02 -9.24 12.53
N LEU A 124 -0.69 -8.15 11.83
CA LEU A 124 0.68 -7.89 11.38
C LEU A 124 1.64 -7.65 12.55
N LEU A 125 1.18 -6.96 13.60
CA LEU A 125 1.96 -6.78 14.83
C LEU A 125 2.19 -8.11 15.54
N ASP A 126 1.17 -8.94 15.69
CA ASP A 126 1.29 -10.26 16.30
C ASP A 126 2.29 -11.15 15.53
N GLU A 127 2.25 -11.12 14.20
CA GLU A 127 3.19 -11.86 13.34
C GLU A 127 4.63 -11.34 13.50
N ALA A 128 4.82 -10.02 13.47
CA ALA A 128 6.13 -9.39 13.68
C ALA A 128 6.70 -9.70 15.07
N GLU A 129 5.87 -9.69 16.12
CA GLU A 129 6.27 -10.07 17.47
C GLU A 129 6.69 -11.54 17.54
N GLN A 130 5.92 -12.45 16.91
CA GLN A 130 6.27 -13.86 16.86
C GLN A 130 7.59 -14.11 16.11
N GLU A 131 7.81 -13.43 14.98
CA GLU A 131 9.07 -13.52 14.25
C GLU A 131 10.24 -13.00 15.07
N SER A 132 10.07 -11.86 15.73
CA SER A 132 11.09 -11.28 16.61
C SER A 132 11.46 -12.23 17.75
N GLN A 133 10.46 -12.84 18.39
CA GLN A 133 10.67 -13.83 19.44
C GLN A 133 11.39 -15.09 18.91
N ARG A 134 11.03 -15.57 17.71
CA ARG A 134 11.71 -16.70 17.06
C ARG A 134 13.19 -16.37 16.81
N ARG A 135 13.48 -15.21 16.21
CA ARG A 135 14.85 -14.76 15.94
C ARG A 135 15.67 -14.61 17.23
N LEU A 136 15.06 -14.07 18.29
CA LEU A 136 15.70 -13.94 19.60
C LEU A 136 15.99 -15.31 20.22
N ALA A 137 15.04 -16.26 20.12
CA ALA A 137 15.25 -17.62 20.60
C ALA A 137 16.40 -18.31 19.85
N GLU A 138 16.44 -18.23 18.52
CA GLU A 138 17.51 -18.77 17.68
C GLU A 138 18.87 -18.13 18.00
N ALA A 139 18.93 -16.81 18.12
CA ALA A 139 20.15 -16.10 18.50
C ALA A 139 20.65 -16.51 19.89
N SER A 140 19.72 -16.66 20.85
CA SER A 140 20.05 -17.11 22.21
C SER A 140 20.58 -18.54 22.24
N GLN A 141 20.05 -19.42 21.38
CA GLN A 141 20.51 -20.79 21.25
C GLN A 141 21.93 -20.83 20.66
N ARG A 142 22.17 -20.13 19.55
CA ARG A 142 23.51 -20.05 18.93
C ARG A 142 24.54 -19.48 19.90
N ALA A 143 24.17 -18.45 20.68
CA ALA A 143 25.06 -17.89 21.69
C ALA A 143 25.43 -18.93 22.76
N ARG A 144 24.47 -19.74 23.24
CA ARG A 144 24.75 -20.82 24.20
C ARG A 144 25.63 -21.92 23.60
N GLU A 145 25.41 -22.29 22.35
CA GLU A 145 26.23 -23.26 21.62
C GLU A 145 27.69 -22.78 21.53
N ILE A 146 27.92 -21.54 21.07
CA ILE A 146 29.25 -20.94 20.97
C ILE A 146 29.96 -20.90 22.33
N VAL A 147 29.24 -20.49 23.38
CA VAL A 147 29.79 -20.45 24.75
C VAL A 147 30.11 -21.86 25.25
N GLY A 148 29.23 -22.84 24.99
CA GLY A 148 29.46 -24.25 25.32
C GLY A 148 30.72 -24.79 24.66
N GLU A 149 30.87 -24.61 23.35
CA GLU A 149 32.06 -25.03 22.61
C GLU A 149 33.33 -24.34 23.13
N ALA A 150 33.27 -23.04 23.44
CA ALA A 150 34.41 -22.30 23.97
C ALA A 150 34.85 -22.84 25.35
N LEU A 151 33.89 -23.19 26.21
CA LEU A 151 34.17 -23.80 27.51
C LEU A 151 34.75 -25.20 27.37
N GLU A 152 34.26 -26.01 26.43
CA GLU A 152 34.81 -27.33 26.15
C GLU A 152 36.25 -27.26 25.64
N ARG A 153 36.53 -26.37 24.66
CA ARG A 153 37.89 -26.11 24.17
C ARG A 153 38.82 -25.60 25.28
N SER A 154 38.31 -24.74 26.18
CA SER A 154 39.09 -24.28 27.33
C SER A 154 39.44 -25.43 28.26
N ARG A 155 38.50 -26.32 28.56
CA ARG A 155 38.73 -27.50 29.40
C ARG A 155 39.74 -28.45 28.77
N SER A 156 39.65 -28.70 27.46
CA SER A 156 40.61 -29.57 26.77
C SER A 156 42.03 -28.97 26.79
N LEU A 157 42.17 -27.66 26.57
CA LEU A 157 43.47 -27.00 26.68
C LEU A 157 44.06 -27.07 28.09
N LEU A 158 43.22 -26.93 29.13
CA LEU A 158 43.66 -27.06 30.52
C LEU A 158 44.07 -28.50 30.87
N SER A 159 43.36 -29.52 30.36
CA SER A 159 43.78 -30.92 30.53
C SER A 159 45.11 -31.19 29.84
N ASP A 160 45.29 -30.73 28.60
CA ASP A 160 46.53 -30.90 27.83
C ASP A 160 47.73 -30.25 28.54
N LEU A 161 47.54 -29.04 29.09
CA LEU A 161 48.56 -28.35 29.87
C LEU A 161 48.90 -29.12 31.16
N GLY A 162 47.89 -29.65 31.85
CA GLY A 162 48.09 -30.47 33.05
C GLY A 162 48.85 -31.77 32.76
N GLU A 163 48.58 -32.43 31.63
CA GLU A 163 49.32 -33.62 31.19
C GLU A 163 50.78 -33.29 30.85
N ARG A 164 51.03 -32.21 30.10
CA ARG A 164 52.38 -31.74 29.79
C ARG A 164 53.17 -31.40 31.06
N GLN A 165 52.52 -30.76 32.03
CA GLN A 165 53.16 -30.44 33.30
C GLN A 165 53.57 -31.71 34.07
N ARG A 166 52.70 -32.73 34.13
CA ARG A 166 53.05 -34.03 34.75
C ARG A 166 54.23 -34.70 34.06
N LEU A 167 54.30 -34.66 32.74
CA LEU A 167 55.42 -35.20 31.97
C LEU A 167 56.72 -34.47 32.28
N LEU A 168 56.68 -33.14 32.40
CA LEU A 168 57.84 -32.35 32.82
C LEU A 168 58.29 -32.69 34.24
N ASP A 169 57.35 -32.75 35.19
CA ASP A 169 57.64 -33.11 36.59
C ASP A 169 58.25 -34.52 36.68
N GLN A 170 57.73 -35.48 35.91
CA GLN A 170 58.28 -36.82 35.81
C GLN A 170 59.71 -36.81 35.25
N TRP A 171 59.96 -36.07 34.17
CA TRP A 171 61.28 -35.95 33.56
C TRP A 171 62.29 -35.30 34.52
N TYR A 172 61.88 -34.26 35.26
CA TYR A 172 62.70 -33.66 36.31
C TYR A 172 62.99 -34.62 37.46
N ALA A 173 62.03 -35.46 37.86
CA ALA A 173 62.25 -36.48 38.89
C ALA A 173 63.23 -37.56 38.41
N GLU A 174 63.13 -38.00 37.15
CA GLU A 174 64.05 -38.96 36.52
C GLU A 174 65.48 -38.41 36.44
N ILE A 175 65.66 -37.15 36.04
CA ILE A 175 66.98 -36.49 35.99
C ILE A 175 67.52 -36.20 37.39
N GLY A 176 66.68 -35.76 38.32
CA GLY A 176 67.08 -35.51 39.71
C GLY A 176 67.50 -36.76 40.47
N ALA A 177 67.07 -37.95 40.03
CA ALA A 177 67.48 -39.24 40.58
C ALA A 177 68.83 -39.75 40.03
N ALA A 178 69.39 -39.12 38.99
CA ALA A 178 70.73 -39.43 38.51
C ALA A 178 71.79 -38.79 39.43
N PRO A 179 72.73 -39.56 39.99
CA PRO A 179 73.82 -38.99 40.77
C PRO A 179 74.80 -38.27 39.81
N GLU A 180 75.18 -37.05 40.20
CA GLU A 180 76.12 -36.14 39.51
C GLU A 180 75.57 -35.36 38.30
N MET A 181 74.64 -34.44 38.56
CA MET A 181 74.57 -33.21 37.76
C MET A 181 75.70 -32.25 38.22
N PRO A 182 76.57 -31.75 37.31
CA PRO A 182 77.60 -30.79 37.67
C PRO A 182 76.95 -29.51 38.18
N SER A 183 77.38 -29.05 39.36
CA SER A 183 76.86 -27.82 39.97
C SER A 183 76.93 -26.66 38.99
N PRO A 184 75.88 -25.81 38.93
CA PRO A 184 75.92 -24.60 38.12
C PRO A 184 77.17 -23.80 38.48
N ARG A 185 77.97 -23.44 37.46
CA ARG A 185 79.10 -22.52 37.61
C ARG A 185 78.60 -21.30 38.37
N GLY A 186 79.20 -21.04 39.53
CA GLY A 186 78.90 -19.87 40.33
C GLY A 186 79.05 -18.59 39.51
N PRO A 187 78.29 -17.53 39.86
CA PRO A 187 78.35 -16.27 39.13
C PRO A 187 79.77 -15.70 39.24
N GLU A 188 80.48 -15.67 38.11
CA GLU A 188 81.66 -14.83 37.95
C GLU A 188 81.22 -13.36 38.09
N PRO A 189 81.94 -12.53 38.88
CA PRO A 189 81.65 -11.12 39.04
C PRO A 189 82.07 -10.35 37.78
N GLY A 190 81.23 -10.42 36.74
CA GLY A 190 81.33 -9.58 35.55
C GLY A 190 80.54 -8.29 35.73
N GLU A 191 81.24 -7.16 35.62
CA GLU A 191 80.77 -5.79 35.81
C GLU A 191 79.44 -5.50 35.12
N ILE A 192 78.48 -5.00 35.90
CA ILE A 192 77.20 -4.46 35.42
C ILE A 192 77.49 -3.12 34.72
N GLY A 193 77.77 -3.21 33.42
CA GLY A 193 77.72 -2.08 32.50
C GLY A 193 76.27 -1.61 32.35
N VAL A 194 75.98 -0.46 32.95
CA VAL A 194 74.73 0.29 32.83
C VAL A 194 74.46 0.59 31.36
N LEU A 195 73.55 -0.15 30.72
CA LEU A 195 72.86 0.30 29.52
C LEU A 195 71.37 0.42 29.80
N ARG A 196 71.06 1.61 30.31
CA ARG A 196 69.76 2.28 30.33
C ARG A 196 69.24 2.38 28.89
N GLY A 197 68.48 1.37 28.46
CA GLY A 197 67.67 1.38 27.24
C GLY A 197 66.25 0.99 27.60
N ALA A 198 65.48 1.96 28.08
CA ALA A 198 64.05 1.80 28.32
C ALA A 198 63.31 1.73 26.99
N GLU A 199 63.32 0.58 26.33
CA GLU A 199 62.29 0.27 25.35
C GLU A 199 61.06 -0.21 26.09
N VAL A 200 60.18 0.77 26.32
CA VAL A 200 58.78 0.58 26.65
C VAL A 200 58.20 -0.33 25.58
N TRP A 201 58.12 -1.62 25.87
CA TRP A 201 57.23 -2.52 25.16
C TRP A 201 55.83 -2.01 25.47
N LYS A 202 55.32 -1.18 24.56
CA LYS A 202 53.90 -0.85 24.50
C LYS A 202 53.18 -2.18 24.53
N SER A 203 52.54 -2.45 25.67
CA SER A 203 51.44 -3.39 25.71
C SER A 203 50.53 -3.04 24.53
N PRO A 204 50.04 -4.03 23.76
CA PRO A 204 48.80 -3.79 23.06
C PRO A 204 47.76 -3.57 24.16
N GLU A 205 47.60 -2.32 24.58
CA GLU A 205 46.31 -1.83 25.04
C GLU A 205 45.31 -2.40 24.04
N SER A 206 44.55 -3.39 24.48
CA SER A 206 43.13 -3.19 24.76
C SER A 206 42.49 -2.11 23.86
N ALA A 207 42.69 -2.23 22.56
CA ALA A 207 41.76 -1.75 21.57
C ALA A 207 40.61 -2.78 21.51
N VAL A 208 39.96 -3.00 22.66
CA VAL A 208 38.51 -2.97 22.66
C VAL A 208 38.19 -1.49 22.41
N ALA A 209 38.39 -1.09 21.15
CA ALA A 209 37.58 -0.06 20.61
C ALA A 209 36.16 -0.53 20.94
N ALA A 210 35.50 0.25 21.80
CA ALA A 210 34.20 0.71 21.41
C ALA A 210 34.37 1.20 19.96
N ALA A 211 34.28 0.26 19.01
CA ALA A 211 33.61 0.56 17.78
C ALA A 211 32.37 1.29 18.28
N PRO A 212 32.10 2.53 17.84
CA PRO A 212 30.69 2.86 17.73
C PRO A 212 30.13 1.62 17.06
N VAL A 213 29.15 0.98 17.71
CA VAL A 213 28.12 0.33 16.94
C VAL A 213 27.74 1.42 15.96
N ALA A 214 28.36 1.35 14.78
CA ALA A 214 27.69 1.73 13.60
C ALA A 214 26.37 0.99 13.80
N LEU A 215 25.35 1.75 14.19
CA LEU A 215 24.31 1.95 13.23
C LEU A 215 25.00 2.02 11.86
N GLU A 216 25.32 0.84 11.30
CA GLU A 216 24.69 0.44 10.07
C GLU A 216 23.27 0.96 10.27
N ALA A 217 23.07 2.21 9.81
CA ALA A 217 22.18 2.44 8.72
C ALA A 217 21.92 1.09 8.08
N VAL A 218 20.97 0.37 8.68
CA VAL A 218 19.99 -0.41 7.98
C VAL A 218 19.86 0.34 6.67
N PRO A 219 20.24 -0.25 5.52
CA PRO A 219 19.77 0.33 4.29
C PRO A 219 18.27 0.46 4.51
N GLU A 220 17.80 1.70 4.65
CA GLU A 220 16.53 2.11 4.12
C GLU A 220 16.58 1.71 2.63
N ASP A 221 16.57 0.41 2.35
CA ASP A 221 15.74 -0.13 1.30
C ASP A 221 14.35 0.31 1.73
N ALA A 222 14.03 1.51 1.27
CA ALA A 222 12.69 1.90 0.96
C ALA A 222 12.10 0.84 0.02
N PRO A 223 11.03 0.17 0.45
CA PRO A 223 9.89 0.02 -0.42
C PRO A 223 8.79 0.89 0.17
N ALA A 224 8.92 2.19 -0.08
CA ALA A 224 7.83 3.16 0.00
C ALA A 224 8.41 4.49 -0.51
N THR A 225 8.43 4.75 -1.82
CA THR A 225 7.24 5.31 -2.48
C THR A 225 5.95 5.08 -1.68
N ALA A 226 5.90 5.69 -0.49
CA ALA A 226 4.68 6.32 -0.06
C ALA A 226 4.53 7.45 -1.07
N GLU A 227 3.86 7.13 -2.18
CA GLU A 227 2.91 8.07 -2.73
C GLU A 227 2.19 8.64 -1.52
N ALA A 228 2.59 9.84 -1.13
CA ALA A 228 1.64 10.78 -0.63
C ALA A 228 0.60 10.90 -1.75
N GLU A 229 -0.34 9.95 -1.79
CA GLU A 229 -1.74 10.34 -1.82
C GLU A 229 -1.88 11.35 -0.67
N LEU A 230 -1.50 12.60 -0.99
CA LEU A 230 -2.40 13.70 -0.74
C LEU A 230 -3.77 13.08 -0.98
N ILE A 231 -4.49 12.89 0.11
CA ILE A 231 -5.92 13.10 0.11
C ILE A 231 -6.05 14.50 -0.48
N GLU A 232 -6.07 14.53 -1.81
CA GLU A 232 -6.56 15.61 -2.62
C GLU A 232 -7.99 15.68 -2.14
N MET A 233 -8.21 16.50 -1.10
CA MET A 233 -9.54 16.99 -0.79
C MET A 233 -10.11 17.33 -2.15
N PRO A 234 -11.26 16.76 -2.56
CA PRO A 234 -11.84 17.09 -3.84
C PRO A 234 -11.91 18.62 -3.85
N ARG A 235 -11.07 19.23 -4.69
CA ARG A 235 -11.15 20.67 -4.94
C ARG A 235 -12.60 20.84 -5.30
N ARG A 236 -13.35 21.56 -4.45
CA ARG A 236 -14.71 21.96 -4.78
C ARG A 236 -14.64 22.46 -6.22
N PRO A 237 -15.51 21.98 -7.13
CA PRO A 237 -15.56 22.56 -8.46
C PRO A 237 -15.67 24.07 -8.23
N GLU A 238 -14.65 24.79 -8.71
CA GLU A 238 -14.77 26.24 -8.77
C GLU A 238 -16.08 26.47 -9.54
N PRO A 239 -17.03 27.24 -9.00
CA PRO A 239 -18.22 27.56 -9.77
C PRO A 239 -17.71 28.17 -11.07
N ASP A 240 -18.15 27.62 -12.20
CA ASP A 240 -17.94 28.22 -13.50
C ASP A 240 -18.42 29.67 -13.39
N VAL A 241 -17.47 30.58 -13.16
CA VAL A 241 -17.70 32.00 -13.31
C VAL A 241 -17.78 32.17 -14.81
N GLU A 242 -19.01 31.99 -15.32
CA GLU A 242 -19.34 32.40 -16.67
C GLU A 242 -18.78 33.81 -16.85
N PRO A 243 -17.88 34.02 -17.83
CA PRO A 243 -17.43 35.37 -18.13
C PRO A 243 -18.69 36.15 -18.49
N GLY A 244 -19.01 37.11 -17.62
CA GLY A 244 -20.17 37.98 -17.76
C GLY A 244 -20.29 38.44 -19.20
N SER A 245 -21.38 38.02 -19.83
CA SER A 245 -21.85 38.56 -21.09
C SER A 245 -22.26 40.02 -20.83
N GLU A 246 -21.28 40.92 -20.76
CA GLU A 246 -21.48 42.33 -21.07
C GLU A 246 -21.62 42.44 -22.59
N ALA A 247 -22.76 41.97 -23.11
CA ALA A 247 -23.26 42.36 -24.40
C ALA A 247 -24.25 43.51 -24.13
N GLU A 248 -23.73 44.72 -24.23
CA GLU A 248 -24.52 45.94 -24.40
C GLU A 248 -25.58 45.73 -25.50
N PRO A 249 -26.86 46.04 -25.27
CA PRO A 249 -27.80 46.17 -26.36
C PRO A 249 -27.57 47.52 -27.03
N ASP A 250 -26.87 47.52 -28.16
CA ASP A 250 -26.92 48.63 -29.10
C ASP A 250 -28.37 48.79 -29.58
N GLU A 251 -28.96 49.91 -29.19
CA GLU A 251 -30.17 50.47 -29.77
C GLU A 251 -29.94 50.72 -31.27
N GLU A 252 -30.60 49.95 -32.14
CA GLU A 252 -30.93 50.43 -33.48
C GLU A 252 -32.45 50.56 -33.65
N PRO A 253 -32.97 51.76 -33.95
CA PRO A 253 -34.37 51.98 -34.22
C PRO A 253 -34.70 51.81 -35.71
N ALA A 254 -35.96 51.42 -35.92
CA ALA A 254 -36.74 51.66 -37.13
C ALA A 254 -36.40 50.83 -38.39
N SER A 255 -37.20 49.79 -38.61
CA SER A 255 -37.61 49.42 -39.96
C SER A 255 -39.13 49.29 -40.04
N THR A 256 -39.72 50.40 -40.48
CA THR A 256 -40.91 50.55 -41.31
C THR A 256 -41.46 49.23 -41.87
N SER A 257 -42.48 48.67 -41.22
CA SER A 257 -43.31 47.64 -41.84
C SER A 257 -44.42 48.31 -42.64
N GLN A 258 -44.20 48.29 -43.95
CA GLN A 258 -45.10 48.77 -44.98
C GLN A 258 -46.24 47.75 -45.14
N MET A 259 -47.47 48.18 -44.84
CA MET A 259 -48.70 47.43 -45.14
C MET A 259 -48.95 47.42 -46.66
N PRO A 260 -49.26 46.27 -47.29
CA PRO A 260 -50.00 46.27 -48.53
C PRO A 260 -51.50 46.18 -48.23
N SER A 261 -52.17 47.26 -48.59
CA SER A 261 -53.60 47.39 -48.80
C SER A 261 -54.16 46.24 -49.64
N VAL A 262 -55.10 45.48 -49.10
CA VAL A 262 -56.00 44.65 -49.91
C VAL A 262 -57.31 45.41 -50.03
N SER A 263 -57.53 45.95 -51.22
CA SER A 263 -58.76 46.61 -51.64
C SER A 263 -59.90 45.61 -51.82
N ALA A 264 -61.11 46.17 -51.69
CA ALA A 264 -62.45 45.63 -51.82
C ALA A 264 -62.72 44.72 -53.04
#